data_AF-X1I4R9-F1
#
_entry.id   AF-X1I4R9-F1
#
_cell.length_a   1.000
_cell.length_b   1.000
_cell.length_c   1.000
_cell.angle_alpha   90.00
_cell.angle_beta   90.00
_cell.angle_gamma   90.00
#
_symmetry.space_group_name_H-M   'P 1'
#
loop_
_entity.id
_entity.type
_entity.pdbx_description
1 polymer ?
#
loop_
_entity_poly.entity_id
_entity_poly.type
_entity_poly.pdbx_seq_one_letter_code
_entity_poly.pdbx_strand_id
1 'polypeptide(L)'
;MQKQSLELLTQVQEIINSYDFALTLRQIYYQLVARQIIPNEQRYYKKLSRLCVAGRDEGILPEEGFADRLREVDKLSSWSNLNEFMQTVKRSYRKDKWQNQDNHLEIWTEKDALRSVLTEITYKYDVALMVARGQLSRTEVYRTAERYRAKTDKECYLYYC
;
A
#
# COMPACT_ATOMS: atom_id res chain seq x y z
N MET A 1 -16.60 -3.22 30.45
CA MET A 1 -16.47 -4.28 29.41
C MET A 1 -16.43 -5.68 30.04
N GLN A 2 -16.85 -6.74 29.32
CA GLN A 2 -16.71 -8.13 29.80
C GLN A 2 -15.25 -8.61 29.69
N LYS A 3 -14.82 -9.54 30.56
CA LYS A 3 -13.43 -10.04 30.62
C LYS A 3 -12.90 -10.54 29.27
N GLN A 4 -13.69 -11.35 28.55
CA GLN A 4 -13.33 -11.87 27.22
C GLN A 4 -13.17 -10.76 26.17
N SER A 5 -13.94 -9.68 26.29
CA SER A 5 -13.81 -8.52 25.39
C SER A 5 -12.49 -7.79 25.62
N LEU A 6 -12.07 -7.67 26.87
CA LEU A 6 -10.80 -7.04 27.22
C LEU A 6 -9.61 -7.87 26.72
N GLU A 7 -9.65 -9.19 26.91
CA GLU A 7 -8.64 -10.12 26.39
C GLU A 7 -8.51 -10.02 24.87
N LEU A 8 -9.64 -9.96 24.15
CA LEU A 8 -9.61 -9.81 22.70
C LEU A 8 -9.06 -8.43 22.25
N LEU A 9 -9.35 -7.36 22.99
CA LEU A 9 -8.75 -6.04 22.74
C LEU A 9 -7.23 -6.06 22.95
N THR A 10 -6.73 -6.76 23.96
CA THR A 10 -5.27 -6.95 24.16
C THR A 10 -4.64 -7.65 22.95
N GLN A 11 -5.28 -8.70 22.43
CA GLN A 11 -4.81 -9.39 21.23
C GLN A 11 -4.81 -8.49 19.99
N VAL A 12 -5.83 -7.63 19.85
CA VAL A 12 -5.87 -6.62 18.78
C VAL A 12 -4.71 -5.62 18.93
N GLN A 13 -4.46 -5.13 20.15
CA GLN A 13 -3.36 -4.20 20.42
C GLN A 13 -2.00 -4.81 20.09
N GLU A 14 -1.77 -6.07 20.45
CA GLU A 14 -0.55 -6.80 20.11
C GLU A 14 -0.36 -6.93 18.59
N ILE A 15 -1.44 -7.19 17.85
CA ILE A 15 -1.40 -7.21 16.39
C ILE A 15 -1.02 -5.83 15.86
N ILE A 16 -1.68 -4.76 16.30
CA ILE A 16 -1.38 -3.39 15.86
C ILE A 16 0.09 -3.04 16.12
N ASN A 17 0.60 -3.34 17.32
CA ASN A 17 1.98 -3.03 17.71
C ASN A 17 3.04 -3.85 16.93
N SER A 18 2.64 -4.93 16.27
CA SER A 18 3.55 -5.76 15.46
C SER A 18 3.81 -5.21 14.05
N TYR A 19 3.17 -4.10 13.67
CA TYR A 19 3.36 -3.44 12.38
C TYR A 19 3.75 -1.97 12.54
N ASP A 20 4.68 -1.52 11.70
CA ASP A 20 5.09 -0.11 11.63
C ASP A 20 4.09 0.76 10.84
N PHE A 21 2.91 0.24 10.50
CA PHE A 21 1.89 0.93 9.73
C PHE A 21 0.47 0.55 10.18
N ALA A 22 -0.48 1.47 9.97
CA ALA A 22 -1.87 1.30 10.33
C ALA A 22 -2.55 0.16 9.54
N LEU A 23 -3.34 -0.66 10.25
CA LEU A 23 -4.03 -1.81 9.70
C LEU A 23 -5.51 -1.53 9.46
N THR A 24 -6.07 -2.06 8.37
CA THR A 24 -7.51 -2.10 8.20
C THR A 24 -8.14 -3.11 9.16
N LEU A 25 -9.41 -2.92 9.54
CA LEU A 25 -10.15 -3.87 10.36
C LEU A 25 -10.14 -5.29 9.76
N ARG A 26 -10.17 -5.40 8.43
CA ARG A 26 -10.08 -6.68 7.71
C ARG A 26 -8.72 -7.36 7.88
N GLN A 27 -7.63 -6.60 7.86
CA GLN A 27 -6.30 -7.15 8.12
C GLN A 27 -6.18 -7.66 9.56
N ILE A 28 -6.65 -6.88 10.55
CA ILE A 28 -6.67 -7.31 11.96
C ILE A 28 -7.51 -8.59 12.12
N TYR A 29 -8.69 -8.63 11.51
CA TYR A 29 -9.54 -9.82 11.52
C TYR A 29 -8.82 -11.06 10.97
N TYR A 30 -8.14 -10.95 9.83
CA TYR A 30 -7.42 -12.10 9.26
C TYR A 30 -6.20 -12.50 10.09
N GLN A 31 -5.53 -11.57 10.76
CA GLN A 31 -4.47 -11.91 11.72
C GLN A 31 -5.02 -12.74 12.88
N LEU A 32 -6.17 -12.35 13.44
CA LEU A 32 -6.84 -13.12 14.51
C LEU A 32 -7.30 -14.51 14.04
N VAL A 33 -7.82 -14.62 12.80
CA VAL A 33 -8.20 -15.91 12.19
C VAL A 33 -6.99 -16.81 11.98
N ALA A 34 -5.89 -16.28 11.42
CA ALA A 34 -4.66 -17.03 11.18
C ALA A 34 -4.04 -17.55 12.48
N ARG A 35 -4.16 -16.79 13.58
CA ARG A 35 -3.76 -17.18 14.94
C ARG A 35 -4.76 -18.09 15.66
N GLN A 36 -5.86 -18.49 14.99
CA GLN A 36 -6.94 -19.32 15.55
C GLN A 36 -7.64 -18.70 16.78
N ILE A 37 -7.57 -17.38 16.96
CA ILE A 37 -8.21 -16.66 18.07
C ILE A 37 -9.72 -16.51 17.82
N ILE A 38 -10.11 -16.30 16.56
CA ILE A 38 -11.53 -16.22 16.15
C ILE A 38 -11.79 -17.07 14.90
N PRO A 39 -13.00 -17.64 14.74
CA PRO A 39 -13.40 -18.30 13.50
C PRO A 39 -13.53 -17.34 12.32
N ASN A 40 -13.28 -17.85 11.11
CA ASN A 40 -13.49 -17.11 9.87
C ASN A 40 -14.98 -17.05 9.49
N GLU A 41 -15.78 -16.32 10.25
CA GLU A 41 -17.20 -16.11 9.94
C GLU A 41 -17.62 -14.64 10.09
N GLN A 42 -18.58 -14.23 9.25
CA GLN A 42 -19.07 -12.85 9.19
C GLN A 42 -19.59 -12.32 10.54
N ARG A 43 -20.14 -13.19 11.40
CA ARG A 43 -20.60 -12.82 12.74
C ARG A 43 -19.45 -12.34 13.63
N TYR A 44 -18.26 -12.95 13.53
CA TYR A 44 -17.08 -12.55 14.30
C TYR A 44 -16.51 -11.24 13.77
N TYR A 45 -16.50 -11.04 12.46
CA TYR A 45 -16.13 -9.75 11.87
C TYR A 45 -17.00 -8.60 12.40
N LYS A 46 -18.32 -8.77 12.42
CA LYS A 46 -19.25 -7.75 12.95
C LYS A 46 -19.03 -7.50 14.45
N LYS A 47 -18.78 -8.55 15.24
CA LYS A 47 -18.46 -8.42 16.67
C LYS A 47 -17.14 -7.68 16.89
N LEU A 48 -16.09 -8.06 16.16
CA LEU A 48 -14.78 -7.41 16.23
C LEU A 48 -14.89 -5.92 15.87
N SER A 49 -15.63 -5.58 14.80
CA SER A 49 -15.87 -4.18 14.41
C SER A 49 -16.41 -3.35 15.57
N ARG A 50 -17.49 -3.82 16.22
CA ARG A 50 -18.11 -3.12 17.35
C ARG A 50 -17.17 -3.04 18.56
N LEU A 51 -16.43 -4.12 18.83
CA LEU A 51 -15.49 -4.17 19.93
C LEU A 51 -14.33 -3.20 19.75
N CYS A 52 -13.75 -3.12 18.54
CA CYS A 52 -12.68 -2.18 18.26
C CYS A 52 -13.14 -0.71 18.37
N VAL A 53 -14.39 -0.40 18.01
CA VAL A 53 -14.97 0.93 18.23
C VAL A 53 -15.02 1.24 19.73
N ALA A 54 -15.62 0.38 20.54
CA ALA A 54 -15.68 0.57 22.00
C ALA A 54 -14.28 0.67 22.63
N GLY A 55 -13.32 -0.13 22.17
CA GLY A 55 -11.93 -0.07 22.62
C GLY A 55 -11.23 1.25 22.28
N ARG A 56 -11.56 1.89 21.16
CA ARG A 56 -11.05 3.22 20.79
C ARG A 56 -11.71 4.32 21.61
N ASP A 57 -13.03 4.25 21.79
CA ASP A 57 -13.79 5.20 22.61
C ASP A 57 -13.30 5.22 24.08
N GLU A 58 -12.88 4.05 24.59
CA GLU A 58 -12.31 3.90 25.94
C GLU A 58 -10.79 4.19 26.00
N GLY A 59 -10.14 4.53 24.88
CA GLY A 59 -8.70 4.82 24.81
C GLY A 59 -7.77 3.61 24.98
N ILE A 60 -8.31 2.39 24.88
CA ILE A 60 -7.55 1.12 24.97
C ILE A 60 -6.79 0.86 23.67
N LEU A 61 -7.40 1.17 22.53
CA LEU A 61 -6.82 1.01 21.21
C LEU A 61 -6.48 2.37 20.60
N PRO A 62 -5.28 2.56 20.03
CA PRO A 62 -4.88 3.82 19.41
C PRO A 62 -5.62 4.05 18.10
N GLU A 63 -6.05 5.29 17.87
CA GLU A 63 -6.73 5.71 16.64
C GLU A 63 -5.83 5.52 15.41
N GLU A 64 -4.55 5.89 15.57
CA GLU A 64 -3.47 5.78 14.59
C GLU A 64 -3.12 4.33 14.19
N GLY A 65 -3.57 3.34 14.97
CA GLY A 65 -3.39 1.92 14.65
C GLY A 65 -4.28 1.42 13.51
N PHE A 66 -5.27 2.21 13.09
CA PHE A 66 -6.30 1.80 12.13
C PHE A 66 -6.27 2.59 10.83
N ALA A 67 -6.39 1.89 9.71
CA ALA A 67 -6.52 2.47 8.38
C ALA A 67 -7.95 2.28 7.83
N ASP A 68 -8.56 3.35 7.31
CA ASP A 68 -9.71 3.28 6.41
C ASP A 68 -9.29 3.74 5.01
N ARG A 69 -8.84 2.78 4.19
CA ARG A 69 -8.33 3.05 2.83
C ARG A 69 -9.42 3.26 1.78
N LEU A 70 -10.70 3.14 2.16
CA LEU A 70 -11.83 3.33 1.25
C LEU A 70 -12.49 4.69 1.39
N ARG A 71 -12.22 5.37 2.51
CA ARG A 71 -12.81 6.67 2.84
C ARG A 71 -11.70 7.69 3.02
N GLU A 72 -11.01 7.94 1.92
CA GLU A 72 -10.08 9.06 1.85
C GLU A 72 -10.89 10.33 1.58
N VAL A 73 -10.57 11.40 2.31
CA VAL A 73 -11.14 12.72 2.04
C VAL A 73 -10.59 13.17 0.70
N ASP A 74 -11.43 13.10 -0.33
CA ASP A 74 -11.09 13.59 -1.67
C ASP A 74 -11.11 15.12 -1.67
N LYS A 75 -9.96 15.69 -1.34
CA LYS A 75 -9.69 17.12 -1.36
C LYS A 75 -8.42 17.35 -2.16
N LEU A 76 -8.42 18.41 -2.97
CA LEU A 76 -7.19 18.87 -3.62
C LEU A 76 -6.10 19.11 -2.55
N SER A 77 -4.87 18.70 -2.88
CA SER A 77 -3.72 19.00 -2.03
C SER A 77 -3.59 20.52 -1.87
N SER A 78 -3.60 20.98 -0.63
CA SER A 78 -3.51 22.40 -0.27
C SER A 78 -2.63 22.55 0.95
N TRP A 79 -1.76 23.57 0.97
CA TRP A 79 -0.84 23.84 2.07
C TRP A 79 -1.00 25.28 2.53
N SER A 80 -0.87 25.53 3.83
CA SER A 80 -0.99 26.87 4.41
C SER A 80 0.24 27.74 4.13
N ASN A 81 1.40 27.14 3.87
CA ASN A 81 2.63 27.86 3.55
C ASN A 81 3.66 26.96 2.85
N LEU A 82 4.76 27.58 2.41
CA LEU A 82 5.84 26.89 1.68
C LEU A 82 6.57 25.84 2.54
N ASN A 83 6.70 26.06 3.86
CA ASN A 83 7.37 25.09 4.74
C ASN A 83 6.58 23.78 4.83
N GLU A 84 5.25 23.86 4.88
CA GLU A 84 4.38 22.68 4.87
C GLU A 84 4.47 21.94 3.53
N PHE A 85 4.42 22.67 2.40
CA PHE A 85 4.62 22.08 1.08
C PHE A 85 5.99 21.40 0.95
N MET A 86 7.04 21.99 1.54
CA MET A 86 8.39 21.43 1.53
C MET A 86 8.46 20.06 2.24
N GLN A 87 7.62 19.79 3.25
CA GLN A 87 7.56 18.46 3.87
C GLN A 87 7.06 17.40 2.89
N THR A 88 6.08 17.74 2.04
CA THR A 88 5.63 16.86 0.95
C THR A 88 6.76 16.64 -0.06
N VAL A 89 7.41 17.71 -0.53
CA VAL A 89 8.53 17.62 -1.49
C VAL A 89 9.67 16.77 -0.94
N LYS A 90 10.04 16.93 0.33
CA LYS A 90 11.10 16.15 0.98
C LYS A 90 10.79 14.65 0.95
N ARG A 91 9.53 14.26 1.12
CA ARG A 91 9.12 12.85 1.12
C ARG A 91 8.99 12.29 -0.30
N SER A 92 8.52 13.08 -1.25
CA SER A 92 8.26 12.64 -2.63
C SER A 92 9.48 12.73 -3.55
N TYR A 93 10.45 13.60 -3.27
CA TYR A 93 11.61 13.79 -4.13
C TYR A 93 12.51 12.56 -4.12
N ARG A 94 12.79 12.04 -5.32
CA ARG A 94 13.85 11.07 -5.59
C ARG A 94 14.59 11.55 -6.83
N LYS A 95 15.91 11.38 -6.83
CA LYS A 95 16.70 11.59 -8.04
C LYS A 95 16.48 10.40 -8.97
N ASP A 96 16.21 10.68 -10.24
CA ASP A 96 16.16 9.65 -11.29
C ASP A 96 17.54 8.96 -11.38
N LYS A 97 17.58 7.67 -10.99
CA LYS A 97 18.83 6.89 -11.00
C LYS A 97 19.29 6.54 -12.42
N TRP A 98 18.38 6.59 -13.39
CA TRP A 98 18.58 6.19 -14.78
C TRP A 98 18.97 7.35 -15.68
N GLN A 99 18.97 8.59 -15.19
CA GLN A 99 19.29 9.78 -15.98
C GLN A 99 20.61 9.64 -16.77
N ASN A 100 21.67 9.18 -16.11
CA ASN A 100 23.02 9.08 -16.69
C ASN A 100 23.44 7.64 -17.03
N GLN A 101 22.50 6.69 -17.08
CA GLN A 101 22.80 5.32 -17.49
C GLN A 101 22.66 5.19 -19.01
N ASP A 102 23.48 4.34 -19.63
CA ASP A 102 23.42 4.08 -21.08
C ASP A 102 22.18 3.26 -21.48
N ASN A 103 21.52 2.64 -20.49
CA ASN A 103 20.39 1.75 -20.70
C ASN A 103 19.09 2.34 -20.13
N HIS A 104 17.95 2.03 -20.75
CA HIS A 104 16.61 2.21 -20.19
C HIS A 104 16.00 0.83 -19.95
N LEU A 105 15.43 0.61 -18.77
CA LEU A 105 14.90 -0.70 -18.38
C LEU A 105 13.47 -0.59 -17.87
N GLU A 106 12.59 -1.48 -18.35
CA GLU A 106 11.28 -1.73 -17.74
C GLU A 106 11.09 -3.23 -17.43
N ILE A 107 10.42 -3.52 -16.32
CA ILE A 107 9.94 -4.87 -15.99
C ILE A 107 8.43 -4.91 -16.19
N TRP A 108 7.96 -5.96 -16.85
CA TRP A 108 6.58 -6.15 -17.23
C TRP A 108 6.07 -7.47 -16.65
N THR A 109 4.84 -7.48 -16.17
CA THR A 109 4.18 -8.73 -15.76
C THR A 109 2.72 -8.74 -16.16
N GLU A 110 2.19 -9.94 -16.39
CA GLU A 110 0.77 -10.09 -16.70
C GLU A 110 -0.12 -9.92 -15.47
N LYS A 111 0.30 -10.48 -14.34
CA LYS A 111 -0.58 -10.73 -13.18
C LYS A 111 -0.43 -9.63 -12.13
N ASP A 112 -1.51 -8.91 -11.83
CA ASP A 112 -1.52 -7.87 -10.78
C ASP A 112 -1.21 -8.41 -9.39
N ALA A 113 -1.47 -9.70 -9.14
CA ALA A 113 -1.09 -10.39 -7.92
C ALA A 113 0.43 -10.40 -7.65
N LEU A 114 1.27 -10.27 -8.70
CA LEU A 114 2.72 -10.19 -8.56
C LEU A 114 3.22 -8.78 -8.28
N ARG A 115 2.34 -7.76 -8.32
CA ARG A 115 2.72 -6.36 -8.11
C ARG A 115 3.48 -6.18 -6.80
N SER A 116 2.92 -6.64 -5.68
CA SER A 116 3.53 -6.45 -4.36
C SER A 116 4.91 -7.09 -4.27
N VAL A 117 5.06 -8.30 -4.81
CA VAL A 117 6.33 -9.05 -4.81
C VAL A 117 7.38 -8.35 -5.68
N LEU A 118 7.02 -7.93 -6.88
CA LEU A 118 7.96 -7.28 -7.80
C LEU A 118 8.35 -5.88 -7.33
N THR A 119 7.43 -5.13 -6.70
CA THR A 119 7.73 -3.78 -6.19
C THR A 119 8.77 -3.75 -5.09
N GLU A 120 8.92 -4.82 -4.31
CA GLU A 120 10.00 -4.94 -3.31
C GLU A 120 11.39 -4.83 -3.96
N ILE A 121 11.51 -5.30 -5.21
CA ILE A 121 12.75 -5.26 -6.00
C ILE A 121 12.80 -3.99 -6.83
N THR A 122 11.78 -3.70 -7.62
CA THR A 122 11.83 -2.63 -8.62
C THR A 122 11.95 -1.24 -7.98
N TYR A 123 11.30 -1.00 -6.83
CA TYR A 123 11.43 0.28 -6.11
C TYR A 123 12.84 0.52 -5.58
N LYS A 124 13.55 -0.53 -5.15
CA LYS A 124 14.94 -0.40 -4.68
C LYS A 124 15.84 0.12 -5.81
N TYR A 125 15.61 -0.30 -7.04
CA TYR A 125 16.42 0.06 -8.20
C TYR A 125 15.83 1.18 -9.07
N ASP A 126 14.72 1.78 -8.66
CA ASP A 126 14.03 2.83 -9.44
C ASP A 126 13.66 2.36 -10.86
N VAL A 127 13.33 1.06 -11.00
CA VAL A 127 12.94 0.45 -12.28
C VAL A 127 11.42 0.49 -12.42
N ALA A 128 10.94 0.86 -13.60
CA ALA A 128 9.50 0.88 -13.87
C ALA A 128 8.93 -0.55 -13.93
N LEU A 129 7.78 -0.76 -13.27
CA LEU A 129 6.99 -1.99 -13.33
C LEU A 129 5.66 -1.72 -14.06
N MET A 130 5.45 -2.39 -15.19
CA MET A 130 4.18 -2.40 -15.91
C MET A 130 3.41 -3.69 -15.61
N VAL A 131 2.12 -3.59 -15.30
CA VAL A 131 1.24 -4.75 -15.16
C VAL A 131 0.22 -4.72 -16.29
N ALA A 132 0.29 -5.68 -17.22
CA ALA A 132 -0.53 -5.70 -18.42
C ALA A 132 -2.00 -6.08 -18.15
N ARG A 133 -2.26 -6.89 -17.10
CA ARG A 133 -3.61 -7.34 -16.70
C ARG A 133 -4.37 -8.04 -17.83
N GLY A 134 -3.70 -8.89 -18.61
CA GLY A 134 -4.28 -9.49 -19.80
C GLY A 134 -3.90 -8.70 -21.04
N GLN A 135 -4.90 -8.18 -21.73
CA GLN A 135 -4.66 -7.39 -22.93
C GLN A 135 -4.38 -5.92 -22.59
N LEU A 136 -3.23 -5.42 -23.03
CA LEU A 136 -2.92 -4.00 -22.99
C LEU A 136 -3.87 -3.19 -23.87
N SER A 137 -4.36 -2.09 -23.34
CA SER A 137 -5.13 -1.13 -24.13
C SER A 137 -4.24 -0.48 -25.20
N ARG A 138 -4.83 -0.09 -26.33
CA ARG A 138 -4.15 0.69 -27.38
C ARG A 138 -3.49 1.95 -26.82
N THR A 139 -4.10 2.59 -25.83
CA THR A 139 -3.57 3.79 -25.16
C THR A 139 -2.28 3.48 -24.41
N GLU A 140 -2.20 2.35 -23.70
CA GLU A 140 -0.99 1.94 -22.99
C GLU A 140 0.13 1.51 -23.94
N VAL A 141 -0.21 0.91 -25.08
CA VAL A 141 0.77 0.65 -26.16
C VAL A 141 1.34 1.96 -26.69
N TYR A 142 0.48 2.94 -26.99
CA TYR A 142 0.93 4.26 -27.46
C TYR A 142 1.82 4.96 -26.43
N ARG A 143 1.41 5.02 -25.15
CA ARG A 143 2.21 5.61 -24.07
C ARG A 143 3.55 4.92 -23.88
N THR A 144 3.58 3.59 -24.00
CA THR A 144 4.83 2.83 -23.95
C THR A 144 5.75 3.19 -25.10
N ALA A 145 5.23 3.24 -26.33
CA ALA A 145 6.00 3.66 -27.49
C ALA A 145 6.58 5.06 -27.31
N GLU A 146 5.80 6.02 -26.80
CA GLU A 146 6.29 7.38 -26.52
C GLU A 146 7.39 7.40 -25.46
N ARG A 147 7.25 6.61 -24.37
CA ARG A 147 8.30 6.49 -23.35
C ARG A 147 9.62 5.99 -23.94
N TYR A 148 9.58 4.95 -24.77
CA TYR A 148 10.78 4.39 -25.40
C TYR A 148 11.36 5.32 -26.46
N ARG A 149 10.52 5.99 -27.27
CA ARG A 149 10.97 7.01 -28.23
C ARG A 149 11.68 8.17 -27.57
N ALA A 150 11.30 8.55 -26.34
CA ALA A 150 11.98 9.59 -25.59
C ALA A 150 13.38 9.18 -25.09
N LYS A 151 13.79 7.92 -25.24
CA LYS A 151 15.08 7.37 -24.82
C LYS A 151 15.99 7.11 -26.03
N THR A 152 16.11 8.08 -26.94
CA THR A 152 16.88 7.93 -28.18
C THR A 152 18.38 7.69 -27.98
N ASP A 153 18.89 8.10 -26.83
CA ASP A 153 20.29 8.01 -26.41
C ASP A 153 20.61 6.72 -25.63
N LYS A 154 19.64 5.82 -25.45
CA LYS A 154 19.79 4.65 -24.58
C LYS A 154 19.43 3.35 -25.27
N GLU A 155 20.12 2.28 -24.89
CA GLU A 155 19.68 0.94 -25.22
C GLU A 155 18.50 0.54 -24.33
N CYS A 156 17.39 0.14 -24.95
CA CYS A 156 16.15 -0.12 -24.24
C CYS A 156 15.92 -1.63 -24.03
N TYR A 157 15.68 -2.03 -22.78
CA TYR A 157 15.44 -3.39 -22.35
C TYR A 157 14.05 -3.53 -21.72
N LEU A 158 13.33 -4.59 -22.10
CA LEU A 158 12.05 -4.97 -21.50
C LEU A 158 12.13 -6.43 -21.06
N TYR A 159 12.03 -6.67 -19.74
CA TYR A 159 11.92 -8.02 -19.21
C TYR A 159 10.46 -8.32 -18.88
N TYR A 160 9.93 -9.41 -19.43
CA TYR A 160 8.57 -9.86 -19.20
C TYR A 160 8.56 -11.11 -18.31
N CYS A 161 7.79 -11.09 -17.22
CA CYS A 161 7.68 -12.17 -16.24
C CYS A 161 6.25 -12.60 -15.91
#